data_AF-A0AAD6UFM5-F1
#
_entry.id   AF-A0AAD6UFM5-F1
#
_cell.length_a   1.000
_cell.length_b   1.000
_cell.length_c   1.000
_cell.angle_alpha   90.00
_cell.angle_beta   90.00
_cell.angle_gamma   90.00
#
_symmetry.space_group_name_H-M   'P 1'
#
loop_
_entity.id
_entity.type
_entity.pdbx_description
1 polymer ?
#
loop_
_entity_poly.entity_id
_entity_poly.type
_entity_poly.pdbx_seq_one_letter_code
_entity_poly.pdbx_strand_id
1 'polypeptide(L)'
;MASPTSDARASRSRKPSAAQKQINQTRVEAAAKTRANKEKAKRAAARKEKRRSNDAQAAILRDTTNTVVEREPLAPSAEEQIARLTARLQSAEAHNETLARKNKRLKKSMRRHPASTTDSSPEIIPIPKPKGKFNLQEAMELTDKRALYTELQSGIHAIALEAKLDFGLNWSQQDPGLVAKILRVAEEHHPYLGSKRFPRHWATSSILQRYLNSVRAYQSGKANPSSGVSRRRERVTRIGQREAEAQRRRKHSRRVITSPSPDEDDSMDVEQHGETPANASDSSQEGSRSASPLVDEHVPRVPRDDSDDDDLSPGVPDIQPGDDDDTSDDEDLPLAED
;
A
#
# COMPACT_ATOMS: atom_id res chain seq x y z
N MET A 1 9.41 44.94 44.68
CA MET A 1 8.37 45.36 43.70
C MET A 1 7.40 44.22 43.56
N ALA A 2 6.11 44.51 43.73
CA ALA A 2 5.03 43.55 43.91
C ALA A 2 4.15 43.44 42.65
N SER A 3 3.48 42.28 42.52
CA SER A 3 2.35 41.89 41.62
C SER A 3 2.74 40.97 40.44
N PRO A 4 1.82 40.13 39.91
CA PRO A 4 0.49 39.75 40.40
C PRO A 4 0.26 38.23 40.55
N THR A 5 -0.67 37.94 41.45
CA THR A 5 -1.31 36.65 41.78
C THR A 5 -2.06 36.02 40.60
N SER A 6 -1.87 34.72 40.46
CA SER A 6 -2.58 33.80 39.56
C SER A 6 -4.06 33.65 39.92
N ASP A 7 -4.93 34.05 38.99
CA ASP A 7 -6.38 33.94 39.11
C ASP A 7 -6.82 32.50 38.77
N ALA A 8 -7.13 31.73 39.81
CA ALA A 8 -7.61 30.35 39.72
C ALA A 8 -9.07 30.34 39.25
N ARG A 9 -9.26 30.31 37.92
CA ARG A 9 -10.59 30.19 37.30
C ARG A 9 -11.12 28.77 37.50
N ALA A 10 -11.76 28.54 38.64
CA ALA A 10 -12.46 27.30 38.98
C ALA A 10 -13.59 27.03 37.98
N SER A 11 -13.33 26.16 37.01
CA SER A 11 -14.28 25.60 36.05
C SER A 11 -15.39 24.83 36.79
N ARG A 12 -16.46 25.53 37.15
CA ARG A 12 -17.67 24.94 37.74
C ARG A 12 -18.32 23.99 36.72
N SER A 13 -17.99 22.71 36.82
CA SER A 13 -18.66 21.60 36.15
C SER A 13 -20.15 21.60 36.51
N ARG A 14 -20.98 22.14 35.62
CA ARG A 14 -22.44 22.11 35.75
C ARG A 14 -22.90 20.67 35.57
N LYS A 15 -23.37 20.05 36.65
CA LYS A 15 -23.98 18.71 36.61
C LYS A 15 -25.12 18.71 35.58
N PRO A 16 -25.19 17.72 34.68
CA PRO A 16 -26.21 17.67 33.64
C PRO A 16 -27.61 17.57 34.25
N SER A 17 -28.52 18.42 33.76
CA SER A 17 -29.93 18.46 34.13
C SER A 17 -30.61 17.09 33.93
N ALA A 18 -31.62 16.78 34.77
CA ALA A 18 -32.39 15.54 34.71
C ALA A 18 -33.02 15.29 33.32
N ALA A 19 -33.40 16.36 32.60
CA ALA A 19 -33.91 16.27 31.24
C ALA A 19 -32.85 15.74 30.25
N GLN A 20 -31.58 16.11 30.44
CA GLN A 20 -30.49 15.67 29.57
C GLN A 20 -30.09 14.22 29.83
N LYS A 21 -30.32 13.70 31.05
CA LYS A 21 -30.16 12.27 31.36
C LYS A 21 -31.19 11.42 30.61
N GLN A 22 -32.45 11.85 30.53
CA GLN A 22 -33.50 11.13 29.79
C GLN A 22 -33.25 11.12 28.27
N ILE A 23 -32.76 12.23 27.69
CA ILE A 23 -32.39 12.30 26.27
C ILE A 23 -31.21 11.37 25.96
N ASN A 24 -30.21 11.30 26.84
CA ASN A 24 -29.08 10.40 26.66
C ASN A 24 -29.50 8.93 26.79
N GLN A 25 -30.45 8.60 27.68
CA GLN A 25 -30.94 7.24 27.86
C GLN A 25 -31.72 6.73 26.65
N THR A 26 -32.66 7.53 26.11
CA THR A 26 -33.41 7.16 24.89
C THR A 26 -32.50 6.99 23.66
N ARG A 27 -31.43 7.78 23.56
CA ARG A 27 -30.43 7.66 22.48
C ARG A 27 -29.61 6.37 22.58
N VAL A 28 -29.26 5.94 23.79
CA VAL A 28 -28.56 4.66 24.03
C VAL A 28 -29.44 3.47 23.66
N GLU A 29 -30.73 3.50 24.00
CA GLU A 29 -31.67 2.43 23.66
C GLU A 29 -31.95 2.34 22.16
N ALA A 30 -32.11 3.48 21.47
CA ALA A 30 -32.24 3.51 20.02
C ALA A 30 -30.97 2.99 19.30
N ALA A 31 -29.79 3.32 19.82
CA ALA A 31 -28.53 2.79 19.32
C ALA A 31 -28.38 1.27 19.55
N ALA A 32 -28.89 0.74 20.66
CA ALA A 32 -28.88 -0.70 20.94
C ALA A 32 -29.79 -1.48 19.96
N LYS A 33 -31.01 -0.98 19.70
CA LYS A 33 -31.96 -1.60 18.76
C LYS A 33 -31.43 -1.62 17.32
N THR A 34 -30.76 -0.56 16.87
CA THR A 34 -30.16 -0.51 15.53
C THR A 34 -28.96 -1.45 15.37
N ARG A 35 -28.14 -1.64 16.42
CA ARG A 35 -27.03 -2.63 16.42
C ARG A 35 -27.55 -4.06 16.31
N ALA A 36 -28.59 -4.42 17.06
CA ALA A 36 -29.19 -5.75 17.01
C ALA A 36 -29.76 -6.10 15.62
N ASN A 37 -30.42 -5.14 14.96
CA ASN A 37 -30.94 -5.34 13.61
C ASN A 37 -29.83 -5.45 12.55
N LYS A 38 -28.75 -4.66 12.67
CA LYS A 38 -27.60 -4.73 11.77
C LYS A 38 -26.86 -6.07 11.89
N GLU A 39 -26.76 -6.63 13.10
CA GLU A 39 -26.12 -7.93 13.32
C GLU A 39 -26.96 -9.09 12.78
N LYS A 40 -28.28 -9.05 12.95
CA LYS A 40 -29.20 -10.02 12.31
C LYS A 40 -29.08 -9.99 10.78
N ALA A 41 -29.02 -8.81 10.16
CA ALA A 41 -28.82 -8.68 8.72
C ALA A 41 -27.46 -9.23 8.26
N LYS A 42 -26.38 -8.97 9.01
CA LYS A 42 -25.04 -9.48 8.70
C LYS A 42 -24.98 -11.02 8.79
N ARG A 43 -25.63 -11.63 9.78
CA ARG A 43 -25.72 -13.10 9.92
C ARG A 43 -26.52 -13.72 8.77
N ALA A 44 -27.60 -13.07 8.34
CA ALA A 44 -28.40 -13.54 7.19
C ALA A 44 -27.61 -13.48 5.86
N ALA A 45 -26.83 -12.42 5.64
CA ALA A 45 -25.96 -12.29 4.47
C ALA A 45 -24.84 -13.34 4.45
N ALA A 46 -24.16 -13.56 5.58
CA ALA A 46 -23.12 -14.58 5.71
C ALA A 46 -23.65 -16.01 5.45
N ARG A 47 -24.90 -16.28 5.84
CA ARG A 47 -25.54 -17.59 5.59
C ARG A 47 -25.90 -17.79 4.11
N LYS A 48 -26.27 -16.74 3.38
CA LYS A 48 -26.50 -16.80 1.93
C LYS A 48 -25.19 -17.06 1.16
N GLU A 49 -24.09 -16.44 1.58
CA GLU A 49 -22.79 -16.64 0.93
C GLU A 49 -22.24 -18.06 1.12
N LYS A 50 -22.32 -18.60 2.34
CA LYS A 50 -21.95 -20.00 2.61
C LYS A 50 -22.76 -21.01 1.79
N ARG A 51 -24.03 -20.72 1.50
CA ARG A 51 -24.86 -21.58 0.64
C ARG A 51 -24.39 -21.54 -0.81
N ARG A 52 -24.06 -20.36 -1.34
CA ARG A 52 -23.52 -20.21 -2.70
C ARG A 52 -22.16 -20.89 -2.89
N SER A 53 -21.27 -20.81 -1.91
CA SER A 53 -19.97 -21.51 -1.99
C SER A 53 -20.13 -23.02 -1.95
N ASN A 54 -21.08 -23.54 -1.15
CA ASN A 54 -21.35 -24.99 -1.09
C ASN A 54 -22.01 -25.49 -2.39
N ASP A 55 -22.97 -24.75 -2.94
CA ASP A 55 -23.61 -25.12 -4.21
C ASP A 55 -22.60 -25.08 -5.38
N ALA A 56 -21.66 -24.13 -5.38
CA ALA A 56 -20.59 -24.06 -6.37
C ALA A 56 -19.59 -25.23 -6.24
N GLN A 57 -19.22 -25.63 -5.01
CA GLN A 57 -18.39 -26.81 -4.78
C GLN A 57 -19.11 -28.11 -5.17
N ALA A 58 -20.41 -28.22 -4.90
CA ALA A 58 -21.22 -29.37 -5.30
C ALA A 58 -21.38 -29.49 -6.82
N ALA A 59 -21.40 -28.36 -7.56
CA ALA A 59 -21.41 -28.37 -9.02
C ALA A 59 -20.08 -28.88 -9.61
N ILE A 60 -18.94 -28.45 -9.04
CA ILE A 60 -17.60 -28.91 -9.47
C ILE A 60 -17.42 -30.42 -9.23
N LEU A 61 -17.95 -30.94 -8.11
CA LEU A 61 -17.93 -32.38 -7.82
C LEU A 61 -18.81 -33.22 -8.75
N ARG A 62 -19.84 -32.65 -9.39
CA ARG A 62 -20.71 -33.36 -10.33
C ARG A 62 -20.16 -33.38 -11.76
N ASP A 63 -19.48 -32.32 -12.19
CA ASP A 63 -18.81 -32.27 -13.50
C ASP A 63 -17.55 -33.14 -13.57
N THR A 64 -16.92 -33.42 -12.42
CA THR A 64 -15.73 -34.29 -12.37
C THR A 64 -16.06 -35.78 -12.43
N THR A 65 -17.31 -36.18 -12.18
CA THR A 65 -17.71 -37.61 -12.21
C THR A 65 -18.23 -38.10 -13.56
N ASN A 66 -18.37 -37.22 -14.57
CA ASN A 66 -19.03 -37.59 -15.84
C ASN A 66 -18.12 -37.52 -17.08
N THR A 67 -16.82 -37.25 -16.93
CA THR A 67 -15.92 -36.96 -18.08
C THR A 67 -14.68 -37.86 -18.16
N VAL A 68 -14.64 -39.01 -17.48
CA VAL A 68 -13.52 -39.97 -17.63
C VAL A 68 -14.03 -41.42 -17.55
N VAL A 69 -14.59 -41.90 -18.66
CA VAL A 69 -14.80 -43.34 -18.94
C VAL A 69 -14.01 -43.76 -20.19
N GLU A 70 -12.88 -43.12 -20.45
CA GLU A 70 -11.89 -43.63 -21.40
C GLU A 70 -10.56 -43.91 -20.69
N ARG A 71 -10.38 -45.20 -20.41
CA ARG A 71 -9.11 -45.92 -20.18
C ARG A 71 -8.11 -45.22 -19.26
N GLU A 72 -8.24 -45.52 -17.98
CA GLU A 72 -7.14 -45.46 -17.01
C GLU A 72 -6.05 -46.47 -17.44
N PRO A 73 -4.87 -46.04 -17.93
CA PRO A 73 -3.74 -46.94 -18.03
C PRO A 73 -3.32 -47.30 -16.60
N LEU A 74 -3.13 -48.60 -16.36
CA LEU A 74 -2.71 -49.14 -15.06
C LEU A 74 -1.71 -48.20 -14.38
N ALA A 75 -2.06 -47.77 -13.15
CA ALA A 75 -1.23 -46.89 -12.36
C ALA A 75 0.24 -47.37 -12.42
N PRO A 76 1.19 -46.49 -12.77
CA PRO A 76 2.59 -46.88 -12.84
C PRO A 76 2.98 -47.47 -11.49
N SER A 77 3.60 -48.66 -11.54
CA SER A 77 4.08 -49.37 -10.36
C SER A 77 4.78 -48.40 -9.42
N ALA A 78 4.60 -48.54 -8.11
CA ALA A 78 5.24 -47.66 -7.12
C ALA A 78 6.76 -47.54 -7.37
N GLU A 79 7.38 -48.58 -7.91
CA GLU A 79 8.78 -48.61 -8.34
C GLU A 79 9.09 -47.60 -9.46
N GLU A 80 8.21 -47.45 -10.46
CA GLU A 80 8.37 -46.45 -11.52
C GLU A 80 8.23 -45.02 -11.00
N GLN A 81 7.34 -44.80 -10.02
CA GLN A 81 7.20 -43.49 -9.38
C GLN A 81 8.44 -43.13 -8.57
N ILE A 82 8.99 -44.09 -7.83
CA ILE A 82 10.26 -43.93 -7.12
C ILE A 82 11.39 -43.63 -8.12
N ALA A 83 11.50 -44.39 -9.22
CA ALA A 83 12.51 -44.16 -10.25
C ALA A 83 12.39 -42.77 -10.92
N ARG A 84 11.17 -42.28 -11.16
CA ARG A 84 10.95 -40.93 -11.69
C ARG A 84 11.35 -39.84 -10.69
N LEU A 85 11.03 -40.02 -9.41
CA LEU A 85 11.39 -39.06 -8.37
C LEU A 85 12.90 -39.02 -8.13
N THR A 86 13.58 -40.17 -8.13
CA THR A 86 15.03 -40.23 -7.98
C THR A 86 15.73 -39.60 -9.19
N ALA A 87 15.28 -39.88 -10.41
CA ALA A 87 15.80 -39.21 -11.62
C ALA A 87 15.61 -37.68 -11.58
N ARG A 88 14.47 -37.21 -11.05
CA ARG A 88 14.21 -35.77 -10.89
C ARG A 88 15.12 -35.13 -9.84
N LEU A 89 15.39 -35.82 -8.73
CA LEU A 89 16.33 -35.34 -7.71
C LEU A 89 17.76 -35.24 -8.25
N GLN A 90 18.23 -36.28 -8.95
CA GLN A 90 19.56 -36.27 -9.58
C GLN A 90 19.70 -35.15 -10.63
N SER A 91 18.66 -34.93 -11.45
CA SER A 91 18.63 -33.82 -12.41
C SER A 91 18.68 -32.45 -11.73
N ALA A 92 17.96 -32.28 -10.62
CA ALA A 92 17.98 -31.04 -9.84
C ALA A 92 19.34 -30.78 -9.17
N GLU A 93 19.98 -31.82 -8.64
CA GLU A 93 21.32 -31.75 -8.05
C GLU A 93 22.38 -31.36 -9.10
N ALA A 94 22.36 -32.01 -10.27
CA ALA A 94 23.25 -31.68 -11.38
C ALA A 94 23.05 -30.22 -11.84
N HIS A 95 21.81 -29.76 -11.94
CA HIS A 95 21.51 -28.36 -12.27
C HIS A 95 22.07 -27.37 -11.23
N ASN A 96 21.90 -27.66 -9.93
CA ASN A 96 22.46 -26.83 -8.86
C ASN A 96 23.99 -26.78 -8.89
N GLU A 97 24.65 -27.89 -9.20
CA GLU A 97 26.11 -27.91 -9.35
C GLU A 97 26.57 -27.02 -10.51
N THR A 98 25.86 -27.05 -11.65
CA THR A 98 26.19 -26.15 -12.77
C THR A 98 26.03 -24.67 -12.42
N LEU A 99 25.00 -24.31 -11.64
CA LEU A 99 24.81 -22.94 -11.15
C LEU A 99 25.92 -22.53 -10.17
N ALA A 100 26.31 -23.42 -9.26
CA ALA A 100 27.42 -23.17 -8.34
C ALA A 100 28.74 -22.93 -9.08
N ARG A 101 29.03 -23.72 -10.13
CA ARG A 101 30.22 -23.53 -11.00
C ARG A 101 30.18 -22.20 -11.74
N LYS A 102 29.02 -21.81 -12.30
CA LYS A 102 28.84 -20.50 -12.97
C LYS A 102 29.05 -19.33 -12.00
N ASN A 103 28.47 -19.40 -10.80
CA ASN A 103 28.64 -18.39 -9.76
C ASN A 103 30.09 -18.28 -9.28
N LYS A 104 30.79 -19.41 -9.12
CA LYS A 104 32.23 -19.40 -8.77
C LYS A 104 33.07 -18.75 -9.86
N ARG A 105 32.77 -19.00 -11.14
CA ARG A 105 33.47 -18.39 -12.28
C ARG A 105 33.20 -16.89 -12.37
N LEU A 106 31.95 -16.45 -12.16
CA LEU A 106 31.56 -15.04 -12.12
C LEU A 106 32.24 -14.30 -10.97
N LYS A 107 32.26 -14.88 -9.76
CA LYS A 107 33.02 -14.33 -8.63
C LYS A 107 34.52 -14.21 -8.94
N LYS A 108 35.11 -15.21 -9.63
CA LYS A 108 36.52 -15.17 -10.02
C LYS A 108 36.80 -14.09 -11.08
N SER A 109 35.91 -13.88 -12.05
CA SER A 109 36.09 -12.79 -13.03
C SER A 109 35.96 -11.42 -12.39
N MET A 110 35.02 -11.24 -11.45
CA MET A 110 34.90 -10.00 -10.67
C MET A 110 36.16 -9.69 -9.84
N ARG A 111 36.89 -10.71 -9.36
CA ARG A 111 38.17 -10.49 -8.65
C ARG A 111 39.34 -10.12 -9.57
N ARG A 112 39.33 -10.55 -10.84
CA ARG A 112 40.41 -10.26 -11.81
C ARG A 112 40.28 -8.89 -12.45
N HIS A 113 39.08 -8.34 -12.46
CA HIS A 113 38.83 -6.95 -12.76
C HIS A 113 38.42 -6.27 -11.45
N PRO A 114 39.37 -6.00 -10.52
CA PRO A 114 39.08 -5.01 -9.49
C PRO A 114 38.65 -3.79 -10.28
N ALA A 115 37.40 -3.36 -10.07
CA ALA A 115 36.78 -2.35 -10.89
C ALA A 115 37.77 -1.18 -10.99
N SER A 116 38.40 -1.03 -12.16
CA SER A 116 39.15 0.15 -12.52
C SER A 116 38.11 1.21 -12.84
N THR A 117 37.29 1.53 -11.84
CA THR A 117 36.50 2.74 -11.77
C THR A 117 37.50 3.81 -11.44
N THR A 118 38.20 4.29 -12.47
CA THR A 118 38.73 5.65 -12.45
C THR A 118 37.63 6.55 -11.89
N ASP A 119 37.98 7.14 -10.77
CA ASP A 119 37.16 7.59 -9.67
C ASP A 119 36.50 8.94 -9.98
N SER A 120 35.87 9.05 -11.15
CA SER A 120 35.01 10.18 -11.50
C SER A 120 33.57 9.89 -11.04
N SER A 121 33.41 9.27 -9.87
CA SER A 121 32.13 9.34 -9.19
C SER A 121 31.97 10.79 -8.75
N PRO A 122 30.94 11.52 -9.23
CA PRO A 122 30.75 12.91 -8.85
C PRO A 122 30.83 13.01 -7.33
N GLU A 123 31.60 13.98 -6.83
CA GLU A 123 31.75 14.23 -5.41
C GLU A 123 30.34 14.31 -4.78
N ILE A 124 30.01 13.31 -3.97
CA ILE A 124 28.67 13.16 -3.42
C ILE A 124 28.56 14.13 -2.26
N ILE A 125 27.93 15.27 -2.48
CA ILE A 125 27.65 16.25 -1.43
C ILE A 125 26.67 15.62 -0.43
N PRO A 126 27.03 15.53 0.87
CA PRO A 126 26.15 14.97 1.89
C PRO A 126 24.96 15.89 2.14
N ILE A 127 23.75 15.34 2.12
CA ILE A 127 22.51 16.05 2.39
C ILE A 127 22.18 15.89 3.88
N PRO A 128 22.29 16.95 4.70
CA PRO A 128 21.98 16.87 6.12
C PRO A 128 20.48 16.63 6.36
N LYS A 129 20.16 15.96 7.47
CA LYS A 129 18.76 15.74 7.86
C LYS A 129 18.10 17.09 8.19
N PRO A 130 16.97 17.44 7.55
CA PRO A 130 16.22 18.65 7.92
C PRO A 130 15.65 18.55 9.33
N LYS A 131 15.53 19.70 10.00
CA LYS A 131 14.92 19.82 11.34
C LYS A 131 13.39 20.02 11.21
N GLY A 132 12.63 19.49 12.17
CA GLY A 132 11.18 19.71 12.24
C GLY A 132 10.32 18.81 11.34
N LYS A 133 9.15 19.32 10.93
CA LYS A 133 8.23 18.64 9.98
C LYS A 133 8.64 19.03 8.57
N PHE A 134 8.92 18.05 7.71
CA PHE A 134 9.37 18.29 6.34
C PHE A 134 8.75 17.28 5.37
N ASN A 135 8.72 17.65 4.09
CA ASN A 135 8.37 16.71 3.02
C ASN A 135 9.61 15.87 2.68
N LEU A 136 9.53 14.56 2.97
CA LEU A 136 10.65 13.63 2.76
C LEU A 136 11.14 13.58 1.31
N GLN A 137 10.25 13.71 0.34
CA GLN A 137 10.64 13.68 -1.08
C GLN A 137 11.44 14.93 -1.47
N GLU A 138 11.04 16.10 -0.96
CA GLU A 138 11.73 17.37 -1.19
C GLU A 138 13.08 17.41 -0.47
N ALA A 139 13.12 16.95 0.78
CA ALA A 139 14.34 16.84 1.57
C ALA A 139 15.39 15.89 0.97
N MET A 140 14.96 14.94 0.13
CA MET A 140 15.84 14.04 -0.62
C MET A 140 16.21 14.58 -2.01
N GLU A 141 15.77 15.80 -2.37
CA GLU A 141 15.95 16.42 -3.69
C GLU A 141 15.32 15.60 -4.83
N LEU A 142 14.17 14.95 -4.55
CA LEU A 142 13.46 14.07 -5.48
C LEU A 142 12.11 14.63 -5.93
N THR A 143 11.86 15.93 -5.79
CA THR A 143 10.58 16.57 -6.13
C THR A 143 10.15 16.26 -7.58
N ASP A 144 11.06 16.37 -8.54
CA ASP A 144 10.78 16.09 -9.96
C ASP A 144 10.92 14.62 -10.34
N LYS A 145 11.46 13.79 -9.44
CA LYS A 145 11.79 12.38 -9.67
C LYS A 145 10.86 11.46 -8.91
N ARG A 146 9.55 11.66 -9.08
CA ARG A 146 8.51 10.90 -8.37
C ARG A 146 8.61 9.39 -8.58
N ALA A 147 8.93 8.94 -9.80
CA ALA A 147 9.10 7.53 -10.12
C ALA A 147 10.23 6.89 -9.27
N LEU A 148 11.40 7.54 -9.24
CA LEU A 148 12.54 7.11 -8.44
C LEU A 148 12.20 7.06 -6.94
N TYR A 149 11.55 8.10 -6.42
CA TYR A 149 11.13 8.10 -5.01
C TYR A 149 10.17 6.92 -4.69
N THR A 150 9.23 6.63 -5.59
CA THR A 150 8.29 5.51 -5.42
C THR A 150 9.01 4.17 -5.46
N GLU A 151 9.99 4.01 -6.36
CA GLU A 151 10.85 2.83 -6.44
C GLU A 151 11.60 2.62 -5.13
N LEU A 152 12.28 3.65 -4.62
CA LEU A 152 13.00 3.59 -3.33
C LEU A 152 12.08 3.18 -2.18
N GLN A 153 10.87 3.75 -2.10
CA GLN A 153 9.89 3.36 -1.10
C GLN A 153 9.51 1.88 -1.22
N SER A 154 9.20 1.43 -2.45
CA SER A 154 8.81 0.04 -2.69
C SER A 154 9.92 -0.96 -2.35
N GLY A 155 11.18 -0.64 -2.69
CA GLY A 155 12.34 -1.46 -2.37
C GLY A 155 12.56 -1.57 -0.86
N ILE A 156 12.52 -0.45 -0.13
CA ILE A 156 12.66 -0.46 1.34
C ILE A 156 11.53 -1.26 1.98
N HIS A 157 10.29 -1.14 1.51
CA HIS A 157 9.17 -1.92 2.03
C HIS A 157 9.38 -3.43 1.81
N ALA A 158 9.86 -3.83 0.63
CA ALA A 158 10.16 -5.22 0.32
C ALA A 158 11.25 -5.77 1.26
N ILE A 159 12.34 -5.03 1.45
CA ILE A 159 13.43 -5.40 2.36
C ILE A 159 12.92 -5.53 3.81
N ALA A 160 12.08 -4.59 4.26
CA ALA A 160 11.51 -4.65 5.61
C ALA A 160 10.61 -5.88 5.83
N LEU A 161 9.83 -6.25 4.82
CA LEU A 161 8.99 -7.46 4.83
C LEU A 161 9.85 -8.73 4.84
N GLU A 162 10.89 -8.79 4.02
CA GLU A 162 11.81 -9.93 3.96
C GLU A 162 12.59 -10.11 5.26
N ALA A 163 13.01 -9.00 5.88
CA ALA A 163 13.67 -8.98 7.18
C ALA A 163 12.73 -9.33 8.36
N LYS A 164 11.43 -9.51 8.11
CA LYS A 164 10.41 -9.80 9.13
C LYS A 164 10.38 -8.77 10.26
N LEU A 165 10.48 -7.49 9.91
CA LEU A 165 10.37 -6.39 10.87
C LEU A 165 8.97 -6.43 11.57
N ASP A 166 8.93 -6.23 12.89
CA ASP A 166 7.66 -6.24 13.62
C ASP A 166 6.90 -4.93 13.43
N PHE A 167 5.84 -4.96 12.63
CA PHE A 167 5.01 -3.78 12.34
C PHE A 167 4.13 -3.31 13.53
N GLY A 168 4.00 -4.12 14.58
CA GLY A 168 3.27 -3.77 15.79
C GLY A 168 4.02 -2.81 16.72
N LEU A 169 5.35 -2.85 16.70
CA LEU A 169 6.21 -2.10 17.62
C LEU A 169 6.49 -0.67 17.15
N ASN A 170 6.72 0.24 18.10
CA ASN A 170 7.23 1.59 17.83
C ASN A 170 8.64 1.56 17.24
N TRP A 171 9.03 2.61 16.51
CA TRP A 171 10.38 2.71 15.94
C TRP A 171 11.49 2.53 16.98
N SER A 172 11.34 3.17 18.15
CA SER A 172 12.28 3.06 19.27
C SER A 172 12.30 1.70 19.96
N GLN A 173 11.32 0.85 19.69
CA GLN A 173 11.19 -0.50 20.27
C GLN A 173 11.65 -1.59 19.29
N GLN A 174 12.00 -1.23 18.05
CA GLN A 174 12.53 -2.18 17.09
C GLN A 174 13.91 -2.66 17.53
N ASP A 175 14.26 -3.90 17.19
CA ASP A 175 15.62 -4.42 17.40
C ASP A 175 16.63 -3.56 16.60
N PRO A 176 17.57 -2.86 17.27
CA PRO A 176 18.54 -2.01 16.58
C PRO A 176 19.44 -2.81 15.64
N GLY A 177 19.73 -4.09 15.94
CA GLY A 177 20.52 -4.96 15.06
C GLY A 177 19.81 -5.26 13.75
N LEU A 178 18.52 -5.58 13.81
CA LEU A 178 17.68 -5.80 12.64
C LEU A 178 17.53 -4.52 11.80
N VAL A 179 17.29 -3.37 12.43
CA VAL A 179 17.21 -2.09 11.73
C VAL A 179 18.52 -1.78 11.01
N ALA A 180 19.67 -1.92 11.68
CA ALA A 180 20.98 -1.70 11.06
C ALA A 180 21.20 -2.63 9.84
N LYS A 181 20.77 -3.89 9.93
CA LYS A 181 20.82 -4.84 8.81
C LYS A 181 19.97 -4.38 7.62
N ILE A 182 18.73 -3.93 7.87
CA ILE A 182 17.85 -3.38 6.82
C ILE A 182 18.48 -2.17 6.15
N LEU A 183 19.09 -1.26 6.92
CA LEU A 183 19.74 -0.06 6.37
C LEU A 183 20.91 -0.41 5.44
N ARG A 184 21.74 -1.40 5.82
CA ARG A 184 22.84 -1.89 4.98
C ARG A 184 22.35 -2.54 3.68
N VAL A 185 21.37 -3.43 3.78
CA VAL A 185 20.78 -4.08 2.59
C VAL A 185 20.12 -3.04 1.68
N ALA A 186 19.46 -2.02 2.23
CA ALA A 186 18.88 -0.95 1.44
C ALA A 186 19.94 -0.12 0.69
N GLU A 187 21.09 0.16 1.30
CA GLU A 187 22.23 0.82 0.65
C GLU A 187 22.81 -0.03 -0.48
N GLU A 188 22.92 -1.34 -0.29
CA GLU A 188 23.38 -2.28 -1.32
C GLU A 188 22.43 -2.35 -2.54
N HIS A 189 21.12 -2.38 -2.29
CA HIS A 189 20.10 -2.43 -3.35
C HIS A 189 19.89 -1.09 -4.06
N HIS A 190 20.00 0.01 -3.33
CA HIS A 190 19.77 1.36 -3.84
C HIS A 190 20.94 2.27 -3.47
N PRO A 191 22.00 2.33 -4.30
CA PRO A 191 23.18 3.16 -4.02
C PRO A 191 22.88 4.64 -3.78
N TYR A 192 21.74 5.15 -4.30
CA TYR A 192 21.24 6.49 -4.02
C TYR A 192 21.08 6.76 -2.51
N LEU A 193 20.64 5.76 -1.74
CA LEU A 193 20.40 5.83 -0.30
C LEU A 193 21.67 5.67 0.55
N GLY A 194 22.84 5.72 -0.08
CA GLY A 194 24.11 5.48 0.60
C GLY A 194 24.43 6.47 1.70
N SER A 195 25.25 6.00 2.64
CA SER A 195 25.76 6.73 3.80
C SER A 195 26.51 8.02 3.42
N LYS A 196 27.17 8.05 2.26
CA LYS A 196 27.85 9.22 1.70
C LYS A 196 26.87 10.37 1.40
N ARG A 197 25.71 10.06 0.85
CA ARG A 197 24.69 11.07 0.49
C ARG A 197 23.78 11.41 1.65
N PHE A 198 23.40 10.41 2.46
CA PHE A 198 22.48 10.57 3.57
C PHE A 198 23.15 10.14 4.88
N PRO A 199 23.80 11.06 5.61
CA PRO A 199 24.49 10.75 6.86
C PRO A 199 23.59 10.00 7.85
N ARG A 200 24.14 8.97 8.49
CA ARG A 200 23.42 8.10 9.44
C ARG A 200 22.13 7.47 8.86
N HIS A 201 22.05 7.30 7.53
CA HIS A 201 20.92 6.71 6.82
C HIS A 201 19.56 7.35 7.19
N TRP A 202 19.53 8.67 7.38
CA TRP A 202 18.32 9.36 7.83
C TRP A 202 17.16 9.18 6.84
N ALA A 203 17.44 9.19 5.53
CA ALA A 203 16.43 9.05 4.48
C ALA A 203 15.74 7.67 4.56
N THR A 204 16.52 6.59 4.54
CA THR A 204 16.03 5.21 4.66
C THR A 204 15.25 5.00 5.95
N SER A 205 15.77 5.52 7.07
CA SER A 205 15.10 5.46 8.38
C SER A 205 13.75 6.18 8.35
N SER A 206 13.66 7.37 7.74
CA SER A 206 12.41 8.13 7.62
C SER A 206 11.37 7.44 6.73
N ILE A 207 11.79 6.80 5.63
CA ILE A 207 10.90 5.99 4.79
C ILE A 207 10.34 4.82 5.61
N LEU A 208 11.21 4.10 6.32
CA LEU A 208 10.82 2.94 7.12
C LEU A 208 9.90 3.32 8.30
N GLN A 209 10.17 4.42 8.99
CA GLN A 209 9.30 4.98 10.03
C GLN A 209 7.89 5.30 9.49
N ARG A 210 7.81 5.97 8.33
CA ARG A 210 6.53 6.29 7.69
C ARG A 210 5.76 5.03 7.31
N TYR A 211 6.46 4.00 6.83
CA TYR A 211 5.87 2.71 6.52
C TYR A 211 5.27 2.04 7.76
N LEU A 212 6.05 1.91 8.84
CA LEU A 212 5.60 1.34 10.12
C LEU A 212 4.37 2.06 10.67
N ASN A 213 4.38 3.40 10.66
CA ASN A 213 3.24 4.19 11.11
C ASN A 213 1.99 3.97 10.24
N SER A 214 2.16 3.84 8.93
CA SER A 214 1.06 3.54 8.01
C SER A 214 0.46 2.15 8.25
N VAL A 215 1.32 1.13 8.39
CA VAL A 215 0.89 -0.24 8.69
C VAL A 215 0.17 -0.29 10.04
N ARG A 216 0.71 0.36 11.07
CA ARG A 216 0.06 0.40 12.39
C ARG A 216 -1.26 1.14 12.38
N ALA A 217 -1.34 2.30 11.70
CA ALA A 217 -2.60 3.03 11.54
C ALA A 217 -3.66 2.18 10.81
N TYR A 218 -3.24 1.38 9.84
CA TYR A 218 -4.12 0.44 9.15
C TYR A 218 -4.57 -0.72 10.05
N GLN A 219 -3.68 -1.29 10.86
CA GLN A 219 -4.01 -2.35 11.81
C GLN A 219 -4.94 -1.84 12.93
N SER A 220 -4.69 -0.66 13.49
CA SER A 220 -5.55 -0.06 14.51
C SER A 220 -6.90 0.40 13.95
N GLY A 221 -6.93 0.91 12.72
CA GLY A 221 -8.17 1.25 12.01
C GLY A 221 -9.06 0.04 11.72
N LYS A 222 -8.47 -1.14 11.50
CA LYS A 222 -9.20 -2.41 11.41
C LYS A 222 -9.79 -2.83 12.76
N ALA A 223 -9.06 -2.63 13.85
CA ALA A 223 -9.52 -2.95 15.19
C ALA A 223 -10.68 -2.04 15.63
N ASN A 224 -10.68 -0.77 15.19
CA ASN A 224 -11.70 0.19 15.57
C ASN A 224 -12.51 0.70 14.35
N PRO A 225 -13.69 0.08 14.05
CA PRO A 225 -14.54 0.51 12.94
C PRO A 225 -15.10 1.93 13.12
N SER A 226 -14.97 2.51 14.32
CA SER A 226 -15.38 3.88 14.59
C SER A 226 -14.35 4.93 14.16
N SER A 227 -13.12 4.52 13.82
CA SER A 227 -12.05 5.44 13.41
C SER A 227 -12.44 6.28 12.20
N GLY A 228 -12.02 7.55 12.19
CA GLY A 228 -12.34 8.50 11.11
C GLY A 228 -11.92 8.00 9.72
N VAL A 229 -10.85 7.20 9.63
CA VAL A 229 -10.38 6.58 8.38
C VAL A 229 -11.37 5.53 7.87
N SER A 230 -11.88 4.65 8.74
CA SER A 230 -12.94 3.69 8.39
C SER A 230 -14.21 4.42 7.95
N ARG A 231 -14.59 5.52 8.62
CA ARG A 231 -15.73 6.35 8.20
C ARG A 231 -15.49 7.03 6.85
N ARG A 232 -14.28 7.52 6.58
CA ARG A 232 -13.92 8.14 5.29
C ARG A 232 -13.97 7.12 4.16
N ARG A 233 -13.41 5.92 4.37
CA ARG A 233 -13.48 4.81 3.41
C ARG A 233 -14.92 4.37 3.17
N GLU A 234 -15.71 4.24 4.24
CA GLU A 234 -17.14 3.93 4.14
C GLU A 234 -17.90 5.01 3.36
N ARG A 235 -17.59 6.30 3.59
CA ARG A 235 -18.19 7.42 2.85
C ARG A 235 -17.84 7.36 1.36
N VAL A 236 -16.58 7.11 1.00
CA VAL A 236 -16.16 6.94 -0.40
C VAL A 236 -16.89 5.77 -1.05
N THR A 237 -17.00 4.62 -0.37
CA THR A 237 -17.76 3.48 -0.90
C THR A 237 -19.26 3.78 -1.07
N ARG A 238 -19.87 4.54 -0.15
CA ARG A 238 -21.27 4.96 -0.28
C ARG A 238 -21.48 5.95 -1.43
N ILE A 239 -20.52 6.87 -1.67
CA ILE A 239 -20.58 7.80 -2.80
C ILE A 239 -20.52 7.01 -4.11
N GLY A 240 -19.53 6.12 -4.27
CA GLY A 240 -19.43 5.26 -5.46
C GLY A 240 -20.65 4.36 -5.67
N GLN A 241 -21.25 3.83 -4.60
CA GLN A 241 -22.49 3.07 -4.69
C GLN A 241 -23.68 3.92 -5.16
N ARG A 242 -23.84 5.14 -4.62
CA ARG A 242 -24.89 6.07 -5.06
C ARG A 242 -24.73 6.48 -6.51
N GLU A 243 -23.49 6.70 -6.95
CA GLU A 243 -23.20 7.06 -8.34
C GLU A 243 -23.48 5.89 -9.29
N ALA A 244 -23.05 4.67 -8.93
CA ALA A 244 -23.37 3.47 -9.69
C ALA A 244 -24.90 3.21 -9.75
N GLU A 245 -25.62 3.42 -8.64
CA GLU A 245 -27.07 3.32 -8.60
C GLU A 245 -27.76 4.38 -9.47
N ALA A 246 -27.29 5.64 -9.41
CA ALA A 246 -27.79 6.73 -10.27
C ALA A 246 -27.57 6.41 -11.76
N GLN A 247 -26.41 5.85 -12.14
CA GLN A 247 -26.16 5.40 -13.50
C GLN A 247 -27.10 4.27 -13.93
N ARG A 248 -27.40 3.31 -13.04
CA ARG A 248 -28.39 2.25 -13.31
C ARG A 248 -29.79 2.83 -13.51
N ARG A 249 -30.20 3.79 -12.67
CA ARG A 249 -31.49 4.51 -12.82
C ARG A 249 -31.57 5.26 -14.15
N ARG A 250 -30.50 5.95 -14.57
CA ARG A 250 -30.43 6.62 -15.88
C ARG A 250 -30.56 5.63 -17.04
N LYS A 251 -29.85 4.50 -17.00
CA LYS A 251 -29.95 3.45 -18.03
C LYS A 251 -31.35 2.83 -18.09
N HIS A 252 -31.98 2.60 -16.94
CA HIS A 252 -33.33 2.05 -16.89
C HIS A 252 -34.38 3.04 -17.42
N SER A 253 -34.30 4.32 -17.03
CA SER A 253 -35.19 5.37 -17.53
C SER A 253 -35.09 5.56 -19.05
N ARG A 254 -33.89 5.38 -19.64
CA ARG A 254 -33.72 5.49 -21.09
C ARG A 254 -34.45 4.39 -21.86
N ARG A 255 -34.50 3.16 -21.33
CA ARG A 255 -35.23 2.05 -21.95
C ARG A 255 -36.74 2.21 -21.90
N VAL A 256 -37.28 2.85 -20.85
CA VAL A 256 -38.74 3.02 -20.70
C VAL A 256 -39.32 4.02 -21.71
N ILE A 257 -38.53 5.01 -22.17
CA ILE A 257 -38.99 6.02 -23.12
C ILE A 257 -38.86 5.56 -24.58
N THR A 258 -38.03 4.53 -24.85
CA THR A 258 -37.85 3.95 -26.21
C THR A 258 -38.53 2.60 -26.38
N SER A 259 -39.51 2.26 -25.54
CA SER A 259 -40.46 1.22 -25.91
C SER A 259 -41.24 1.72 -27.13
N PRO A 260 -41.12 1.07 -28.30
CA PRO A 260 -41.94 1.41 -29.45
C PRO A 260 -43.40 1.23 -29.02
N SER A 261 -44.23 2.24 -29.28
CA SER A 261 -45.67 2.13 -29.10
C SER A 261 -46.15 0.94 -29.96
N PRO A 262 -46.83 -0.07 -29.40
CA PRO A 262 -47.27 -1.25 -30.12
C PRO A 262 -48.56 -1.03 -30.92
N ASP A 263 -48.79 0.19 -31.41
CA ASP A 263 -49.92 0.54 -32.25
C ASP A 263 -49.36 1.42 -33.38
N GLU A 264 -49.13 0.81 -34.54
CA GLU A 264 -49.80 1.12 -35.81
C GLU A 264 -49.36 0.05 -36.81
N ASP A 265 -50.33 -0.78 -37.22
CA ASP A 265 -50.33 -1.47 -38.50
C ASP A 265 -50.00 -0.46 -39.60
N ASP A 266 -48.89 -0.61 -40.30
CA ASP A 266 -48.96 -0.43 -41.74
C ASP A 266 -48.01 -1.37 -42.47
N SER A 267 -48.66 -2.24 -43.21
CA SER A 267 -48.13 -3.23 -44.10
C SER A 267 -47.56 -2.52 -45.32
N MET A 268 -46.24 -2.49 -45.50
CA MET A 268 -45.66 -2.57 -46.84
C MET A 268 -44.47 -3.52 -46.89
N ASP A 269 -44.80 -4.68 -47.42
CA ASP A 269 -43.93 -5.66 -48.06
C ASP A 269 -43.04 -4.95 -49.09
N VAL A 270 -41.73 -4.91 -48.82
CA VAL A 270 -40.70 -4.63 -49.83
C VAL A 270 -39.63 -5.70 -49.66
N GLU A 271 -39.81 -6.79 -50.40
CA GLU A 271 -38.71 -7.60 -50.91
C GLU A 271 -37.67 -6.67 -51.57
N GLN A 272 -36.49 -6.59 -50.98
CA GLN A 272 -35.30 -6.25 -51.74
C GLN A 272 -34.11 -7.05 -51.24
N HIS A 273 -33.81 -8.06 -52.05
CA HIS A 273 -32.49 -8.62 -52.33
C HIS A 273 -31.32 -7.71 -51.97
N GLY A 274 -30.21 -8.30 -51.51
CA GLY A 274 -28.92 -7.64 -51.66
C GLY A 274 -27.89 -8.03 -50.62
N GLU A 275 -27.25 -9.17 -50.85
CA GLU A 275 -25.78 -9.28 -50.87
C GLU A 275 -24.98 -8.78 -49.66
N THR A 276 -24.42 -9.77 -48.97
CA THR A 276 -23.14 -9.68 -48.29
C THR A 276 -22.08 -9.03 -49.20
N PRO A 277 -21.21 -8.18 -48.62
CA PRO A 277 -19.81 -8.40 -48.93
C PRO A 277 -18.98 -8.54 -47.66
N ALA A 278 -18.29 -9.68 -47.61
CA ALA A 278 -16.99 -9.75 -46.99
C ALA A 278 -16.11 -8.67 -47.61
N ASN A 279 -15.67 -7.70 -46.82
CA ASN A 279 -14.57 -6.83 -47.20
C ASN A 279 -13.37 -7.13 -46.30
N ALA A 280 -12.57 -8.08 -46.77
CA ALA A 280 -11.16 -8.15 -46.45
C ALA A 280 -10.44 -7.11 -47.31
N SER A 281 -9.74 -6.18 -46.68
CA SER A 281 -8.55 -5.46 -47.19
C SER A 281 -8.09 -4.56 -46.05
N ASP A 282 -6.91 -4.79 -45.47
CA ASP A 282 -5.63 -4.41 -46.06
C ASP A 282 -5.54 -2.89 -46.28
N SER A 283 -4.80 -2.23 -45.40
CA SER A 283 -3.99 -1.07 -45.77
C SER A 283 -3.18 -0.63 -44.56
N SER A 284 -1.88 -0.87 -44.69
CA SER A 284 -0.83 -0.06 -44.09
C SER A 284 -1.11 1.42 -44.33
N GLN A 285 -1.11 2.22 -43.26
CA GLN A 285 -0.92 3.66 -43.37
C GLN A 285 0.06 4.13 -42.30
N GLU A 286 1.34 4.11 -42.67
CA GLU A 286 2.29 5.08 -42.15
C GLU A 286 1.77 6.48 -42.50
N GLY A 287 1.67 7.34 -41.49
CA GLY A 287 1.07 8.66 -41.64
C GLY A 287 1.28 9.48 -40.39
N SER A 288 2.49 10.03 -40.28
CA SER A 288 2.85 11.09 -39.35
C SER A 288 1.78 12.18 -39.30
N ARG A 289 1.36 12.60 -38.10
CA ARG A 289 0.88 13.97 -37.85
C ARG A 289 0.89 14.31 -36.37
N SER A 290 1.84 15.17 -36.03
CA SER A 290 1.79 16.10 -34.92
C SER A 290 0.43 16.80 -34.84
N ALA A 291 -0.18 16.79 -33.66
CA ALA A 291 -0.98 17.89 -33.13
C ALA A 291 -1.37 17.53 -31.70
N SER A 292 -0.64 18.06 -30.73
CA SER A 292 -1.08 18.10 -29.34
C SER A 292 -2.43 18.83 -29.28
N PRO A 293 -3.52 18.22 -28.77
CA PRO A 293 -4.71 18.97 -28.46
C PRO A 293 -4.40 19.84 -27.23
N LEU A 294 -4.38 21.16 -27.46
CA LEU A 294 -4.48 22.19 -26.44
C LEU A 294 -5.86 22.03 -25.77
N VAL A 295 -5.96 21.14 -24.80
CA VAL A 295 -7.10 21.07 -23.89
C VAL A 295 -6.91 22.14 -22.83
N ASP A 296 -7.56 23.28 -23.06
CA ASP A 296 -7.83 24.30 -22.06
C ASP A 296 -8.82 23.71 -21.04
N GLU A 297 -8.27 22.94 -20.09
CA GLU A 297 -9.02 22.34 -19.00
C GLU A 297 -9.29 23.42 -17.95
N HIS A 298 -10.42 24.12 -18.14
CA HIS A 298 -11.00 25.03 -17.17
C HIS A 298 -11.47 24.22 -15.95
N VAL A 299 -10.55 23.96 -15.03
CA VAL A 299 -10.85 23.31 -13.75
C VAL A 299 -11.67 24.30 -12.91
N PRO A 300 -12.92 23.96 -12.52
CA PRO A 300 -13.68 24.80 -11.62
C PRO A 300 -12.96 24.88 -10.27
N ARG A 301 -12.54 26.11 -9.95
CA ARG A 301 -11.89 26.51 -8.70
C ARG A 301 -12.84 26.19 -7.54
N VAL A 302 -12.58 25.08 -6.86
CA VAL A 302 -13.29 24.74 -5.62
C VAL A 302 -12.92 25.79 -4.57
N PRO A 303 -13.88 26.46 -3.91
CA PRO A 303 -13.57 27.37 -2.81
C PRO A 303 -12.79 26.61 -1.74
N ARG A 304 -11.56 27.07 -1.45
CA ARG A 304 -10.85 26.65 -0.25
C ARG A 304 -11.58 27.31 0.91
N ASP A 305 -12.11 26.46 1.78
CA ASP A 305 -12.68 26.83 3.07
C ASP A 305 -11.49 27.17 3.99
N ASP A 306 -11.15 28.45 4.03
CA ASP A 306 -10.20 29.03 4.99
C ASP A 306 -10.90 29.14 6.35
N SER A 307 -10.93 28.04 7.09
CA SER A 307 -11.41 28.04 8.46
C SER A 307 -10.46 27.26 9.38
N ASP A 308 -9.94 28.03 10.33
CA ASP A 308 -9.40 27.66 11.64
C ASP A 308 -7.90 27.35 11.73
N ASP A 309 -7.14 28.44 11.71
CA ASP A 309 -5.95 28.66 12.53
C ASP A 309 -6.27 28.47 14.02
N ASP A 310 -6.09 27.25 14.53
CA ASP A 310 -5.83 27.02 15.96
C ASP A 310 -4.33 26.77 16.16
N ASP A 311 -3.61 27.89 16.30
CA ASP A 311 -2.24 27.97 16.79
C ASP A 311 -2.20 27.55 18.26
N LEU A 312 -2.01 26.25 18.49
CA LEU A 312 -1.62 25.70 19.78
C LEU A 312 -0.22 25.10 19.63
N SER A 313 0.78 25.98 19.66
CA SER A 313 2.17 25.62 19.91
C SER A 313 2.34 25.24 21.40
N PRO A 314 2.53 23.96 21.79
CA PRO A 314 2.91 23.64 23.15
C PRO A 314 4.35 24.09 23.39
N GLY A 315 4.54 24.93 24.42
CA GLY A 315 5.83 25.46 24.85
C GLY A 315 6.88 24.36 24.99
N VAL A 316 8.02 24.60 24.34
CA VAL A 316 9.23 23.81 24.48
C VAL A 316 9.78 24.07 25.89
N PRO A 317 9.97 23.04 26.74
CA PRO A 317 10.67 23.23 28.00
C PRO A 317 12.12 23.58 27.72
N ASP A 318 12.57 24.64 28.38
CA ASP A 318 13.94 25.13 28.43
C ASP A 318 14.84 24.04 29.01
N ILE A 319 15.65 23.40 28.15
CA ILE A 319 16.65 22.41 28.56
C ILE A 319 17.89 23.20 28.94
N GLN A 320 18.12 23.33 30.25
CA GLN A 320 19.36 23.87 30.78
C GLN A 320 20.55 23.04 30.28
N PRO A 321 21.63 23.67 29.81
CA PRO A 321 22.87 22.96 29.50
C PRO A 321 23.42 22.38 30.81
N GLY A 322 23.43 21.06 30.91
CA GLY A 322 24.19 20.35 31.92
C GLY A 322 25.65 20.39 31.54
N ASP A 323 26.47 20.89 32.46
CA ASP A 323 27.92 20.77 32.45
C ASP A 323 28.28 19.28 32.49
N ASP A 324 28.71 18.72 31.36
CA ASP A 324 29.32 17.39 31.31
C ASP A 324 30.82 17.56 31.60
N ASP A 325 31.18 17.11 32.79
CA ASP A 325 32.54 17.01 33.32
C ASP A 325 33.48 16.28 32.35
N ASP A 326 34.57 16.99 32.06
CA ASP A 326 35.78 16.55 31.40
C ASP A 326 36.46 15.47 32.26
N THR A 327 36.27 14.20 31.91
CA THR A 327 37.06 13.07 32.44
C THR A 327 37.90 12.50 31.31
N SER A 328 39.03 13.17 31.11
CA SER A 328 40.22 12.64 30.47
C SER A 328 40.78 11.48 31.30
N ASP A 329 40.44 10.25 30.92
CA ASP A 329 41.20 9.05 31.30
C ASP A 329 42.21 8.75 30.17
N ASP A 330 43.41 9.28 30.37
CA ASP A 330 44.66 8.83 29.77
C ASP A 330 44.94 7.39 30.23
N GLU A 331 44.67 6.40 29.37
CA GLU A 331 45.18 5.04 29.55
C GLU A 331 46.32 4.81 28.56
N ASP A 332 47.53 4.92 29.11
CA ASP A 332 48.82 4.49 28.59
C ASP A 332 48.75 3.09 27.95
N LEU A 333 49.12 2.99 26.68
CA LEU A 333 49.41 1.71 26.04
C LEU A 333 50.93 1.46 26.03
N PRO A 334 51.40 0.33 26.58
CA PRO A 334 52.82 0.02 26.58
C PRO A 334 53.32 -0.37 25.19
N LEU A 335 54.41 0.29 24.78
CA LEU A 335 55.27 -0.08 23.66
C LEU A 335 55.80 -1.49 23.87
N ALA A 336 55.49 -2.39 22.92
CA ALA A 336 56.20 -3.66 22.79
C ALA A 336 57.50 -3.40 22.01
N GLU A 337 58.63 -3.70 22.64
CA GLU A 337 59.97 -3.67 22.07
C GLU A 337 60.19 -4.83 21.08
N ASP A 338 61.02 -4.56 20.07
CA ASP A 338 61.49 -5.44 18.98
C ASP A 338 62.37 -6.60 19.47
#